data_AF-A0A0F9JAQ3-F1
#
_entry.id   AF-A0A0F9JAQ3-F1
#
_cell.length_a   1.000
_cell.length_b   1.000
_cell.length_c   1.000
_cell.angle_alpha   90.00
_cell.angle_beta   90.00
_cell.angle_gamma   90.00
#
_symmetry.space_group_name_H-M   'P 1'
#
loop_
_entity.id
_entity.type
_entity.pdbx_description
1 polymer ?
#
loop_
_entity_poly.entity_id
_entity_poly.type
_entity_poly.pdbx_seq_one_letter_code
_entity_poly.pdbx_strand_id
1 'polypeptide(L)' 'MSELEDLKKKAELNYSNFKQRKRELYQYAKENGFSPVEATLLSCKSKGAIDRLIAQR' A
#
# COMPACT_ATOMS: atom_id res chain seq x y z
N MET A 1 -15.07 -15.39 -23.98
CA MET A 1 -14.86 -15.27 -22.52
C MET A 1 -16.12 -14.68 -21.94
N SER A 2 -16.62 -15.25 -20.84
CA SER A 2 -17.82 -14.71 -20.19
C SER A 2 -17.48 -13.46 -19.38
N GLU A 3 -18.43 -12.53 -19.23
CA GLU A 3 -18.24 -11.33 -18.39
C GLU A 3 -17.75 -11.66 -16.97
N LEU A 4 -18.13 -12.83 -16.46
CA LEU A 4 -17.69 -13.34 -15.16
C LEU A 4 -16.18 -13.63 -15.12
N GLU A 5 -15.61 -14.18 -16.20
CA GLU A 5 -14.16 -14.44 -16.27
C GLU A 5 -13.35 -13.15 -16.30
N ASP A 6 -13.86 -12.12 -16.99
CA ASP A 6 -13.21 -10.81 -17.05
C ASP A 6 -13.28 -10.08 -15.71
N LEU A 7 -14.41 -10.18 -15.00
CA LEU A 7 -14.55 -9.66 -13.64
C LEU A 7 -13.57 -10.33 -12.66
N LYS A 8 -13.40 -11.67 -12.75
CA LYS A 8 -12.44 -12.40 -11.93
C LYS A 8 -11.00 -11.94 -12.18
N LYS A 9 -10.59 -11.84 -13.45
CA LYS A 9 -9.25 -11.35 -13.81
C LYS A 9 -8.99 -9.92 -13.30
N LYS A 10 -9.97 -9.03 -13.42
CA LYS A 10 -9.88 -7.66 -12.89
C LYS A 10 -9.75 -7.64 -11.37
N ALA A 11 -10.50 -8.48 -10.66
CA ALA A 11 -10.42 -8.59 -9.21
C ALA A 11 -9.04 -9.09 -8.75
N GLU A 12 -8.49 -10.12 -9.41
CA GLU A 12 -7.16 -10.66 -9.13
C GLU A 12 -6.06 -9.61 -9.38
N LEU A 13 -6.14 -8.89 -10.49
CA LEU A 13 -5.19 -7.82 -10.83
C LEU A 13 -5.25 -6.70 -9.78
N ASN A 14 -6.44 -6.24 -9.42
CA ASN A 14 -6.63 -5.22 -8.38
C ASN A 14 -6.08 -5.67 -7.02
N TYR A 15 -6.30 -6.93 -6.65
CA TYR A 15 -5.77 -7.49 -5.40
C TYR A 15 -4.24 -7.59 -5.42
N SER A 16 -3.64 -7.96 -6.55
CA SER A 16 -2.18 -7.97 -6.72
C SER A 16 -1.60 -6.56 -6.57
N ASN A 17 -2.19 -5.58 -7.27
CA ASN A 17 -1.78 -4.18 -7.20
C ASN A 17 -1.92 -3.60 -5.79
N PHE A 18 -3.00 -3.94 -5.08
CA PHE A 18 -3.19 -3.56 -3.69
C PHE A 18 -2.07 -4.10 -2.78
N LYS A 19 -1.74 -5.39 -2.91
CA LYS A 19 -0.65 -6.02 -2.14
C LYS A 19 0.72 -5.42 -2.47
N GLN A 20 0.97 -5.09 -3.73
CA GLN A 20 2.19 -4.40 -4.13
C GLN A 20 2.27 -3.01 -3.47
N ARG A 21 1.22 -2.19 -3.62
CA ARG A 21 1.18 -0.84 -3.06
C ARG A 21 1.34 -0.82 -1.54
N LYS A 22 0.74 -1.79 -0.84
CA LYS A 22 0.93 -1.94 0.62
C LYS A 22 2.40 -2.19 0.97
N ARG A 23 3.10 -3.04 0.21
CA ARG A 23 4.54 -3.30 0.42
C ARG A 23 5.39 -2.07 0.13
N GLU A 24 5.09 -1.35 -0.95
CA GLU A 24 5.78 -0.10 -1.29
C GLU A 24 5.64 0.96 -0.18
N LEU A 25 4.43 1.12 0.37
CA LEU A 25 4.18 2.07 1.46
C LEU A 25 4.85 1.65 2.77
N TYR A 26 4.88 0.36 3.08
CA TYR A 26 5.64 -0.17 4.22
C TYR A 26 7.13 0.17 4.08
N GLN A 27 7.71 -0.12 2.91
CA GLN A 27 9.12 0.13 2.65
C GLN A 27 9.43 1.63 2.68
N TYR A 28 8.57 2.45 2.10
CA TYR A 28 8.68 3.90 2.14
C TYR A 28 8.68 4.44 3.58
N ALA A 29 7.78 3.95 4.44
CA ALA A 29 7.80 4.32 5.85
C ALA A 29 9.09 3.86 6.55
N LYS A 30 9.55 2.64 6.29
CA LYS A 30 10.82 2.12 6.84
C LYS A 30 12.02 3.01 6.46
N GLU A 31 12.10 3.42 5.20
CA GLU A 31 13.17 4.29 4.68
C GLU A 31 13.16 5.69 5.31
N ASN A 32 12.00 6.15 5.78
CA ASN A 32 11.83 7.42 6.48
C ASN A 32 11.92 7.30 8.01
N GLY A 33 12.55 6.24 8.51
CA GLY A 33 12.88 6.10 9.93
C GLY A 33 11.69 5.76 10.83
N PHE A 34 10.62 5.17 10.29
CA PHE A 34 9.57 4.57 11.09
C PHE A 34 9.96 3.15 11.52
N SER A 35 9.58 2.76 12.74
CA SER A 35 9.74 1.40 13.25
C SER A 35 8.91 0.38 12.42
N PRO A 36 9.20 -0.93 12.47
CA PRO A 36 8.40 -1.94 11.77
C PRO A 36 6.90 -1.91 12.12
N VAL A 37 6.56 -1.59 13.38
CA VAL A 37 5.17 -1.49 13.84
C VAL A 37 4.48 -0.28 13.21
N GLU A 38 5.13 0.89 13.24
CA GLU A 38 4.63 2.10 12.61
C GLU A 38 4.51 1.94 11.09
N ALA A 39 5.52 1.36 10.43
CA ALA A 39 5.48 1.08 8.99
C ALA A 39 4.33 0.13 8.62
N THR A 40 4.01 -0.84 9.47
CA THR A 40 2.85 -1.73 9.26
C THR A 40 1.54 -0.95 9.28
N LEU A 41 1.36 -0.04 10.24
CA LEU A 41 0.18 0.83 10.32
C LEU A 41 0.11 1.79 9.12
N LEU A 42 1.23 2.38 8.73
CA LEU A 42 1.33 3.33 7.62
C LEU A 42 1.15 2.69 6.25
N SER A 43 1.46 1.40 6.10
CA SER A 43 1.19 0.64 4.87
C SER A 43 -0.28 0.60 4.47
N CYS A 44 -1.19 0.83 5.42
CA CYS A 44 -2.63 0.91 5.22
C CYS A 44 -3.14 2.35 4.97
N LYS A 45 -2.25 3.34 4.87
CA LYS A 45 -2.58 4.76 4.63
C LYS A 45 -2.13 5.19 3.24
N SER A 46 -2.57 6.37 2.81
CA SER A 46 -2.07 6.99 1.58
C SER A 46 -0.63 7.48 1.76
N LYS A 47 0.19 7.49 0.70
CA LYS A 47 1.51 8.12 0.69
C LYS A 47 1.50 9.54 1.28
N GLY A 48 0.54 10.39 0.87
CA GLY A 48 0.43 11.74 1.41
C GLY A 48 0.16 11.84 2.91
N ALA A 49 -0.35 10.79 3.55
CA ALA A 49 -0.48 10.75 5.01
C ALA A 49 0.88 10.45 5.67
N ILE A 50 1.69 9.60 5.04
CA ILE A 50 3.07 9.33 5.47
C ILE A 50 3.90 10.60 5.31
N ASP A 51 3.81 11.26 4.15
CA ASP A 51 4.51 12.52 3.86
C ASP A 51 4.22 13.60 4.93
N ARG A 52 2.96 13.73 5.36
CA ARG A 52 2.57 14.67 6.44
C ARG A 52 3.19 14.33 7.79
N LEU A 53 3.27 13.04 8.13
CA LEU A 53 3.89 12.62 9.38
C LEU A 53 5.40 12.83 9.38
N ILE A 54 6.06 12.61 8.23
CA ILE A 54 7.48 12.91 8.06
C ILE A 54 7.74 14.41 8.30
N ALA A 55 6.91 15.27 7.72
CA ALA A 55 7.05 16.73 7.86
C ALA A 55 6.80 17.28 9.28
N GLN A 56 6.21 16.48 10.17
CA GLN A 56 5.91 16.85 11.56
C GLN A 56 6.99 16.41 12.57
N ARG A 57 7.99 15.65 12.13
CA ARG A 57 9.11 15.19 12.96
C ARG A 57 10.26 16.19 12.91
#